data_AF-A0A0U9HEJ2-F1
#
_entry.id   AF-A0A0U9HEJ2-F1
#
_cell.length_a   1.000
_cell.length_b   1.000
_cell.length_c   1.000
_cell.angle_alpha   90.00
_cell.angle_beta   90.00
_cell.angle_gamma   90.00
#
_symmetry.space_group_name_H-M   'P 1'
#
loop_
_entity.id
_entity.type
_entity.pdbx_description
1 polymer ?
#
loop_
_entity_poly.entity_id
_entity_poly.type
_entity_poly.pdbx_seq_one_letter_code
_entity_poly.pdbx_strand_id
1 'polypeptide(L)'
;MAFNIQELIEQEDSSSIMVEARQKAVKQALQRYRDGKSSPEEKAVLIQAMKIYREIAKGEKTRVYNELLCFYFAENPLDSYKTAARFNINRRTLFKDIDRGVRDLTVILYGIGGIELLPEEESPAFIKAKLQEAITKKLTEEFGRR
;
A
#
# COMPACT_ATOMS: atom_id res chain seq x y z
N MET A 1 -22.25 -27.03 21.34
CA MET A 1 -20.99 -26.44 20.87
C MET A 1 -20.67 -25.29 21.80
N ALA A 2 -19.65 -25.43 22.65
CA ALA A 2 -19.21 -24.34 23.51
C ALA A 2 -18.29 -23.45 22.68
N PHE A 3 -18.63 -22.16 22.55
CA PHE A 3 -17.77 -21.17 21.92
C PHE A 3 -16.57 -20.92 22.85
N ASN A 4 -15.36 -21.23 22.39
CA ASN A 4 -14.14 -21.00 23.15
C ASN A 4 -13.75 -19.51 23.02
N ILE A 5 -13.99 -18.76 24.10
CA ILE A 5 -13.72 -17.31 24.15
C ILE A 5 -12.23 -17.02 23.91
N GLN A 6 -11.34 -17.93 24.30
CA GLN A 6 -9.90 -17.76 24.12
C GLN A 6 -9.47 -17.84 22.64
N GLU A 7 -10.05 -18.78 21.88
CA GLU A 7 -9.81 -18.88 20.43
C GLU A 7 -10.30 -17.64 19.68
N LEU A 8 -11.42 -17.05 20.12
CA LEU A 8 -11.96 -15.81 19.56
C LEU A 8 -11.02 -14.61 19.79
N ILE A 9 -10.46 -14.47 20.99
CA ILE A 9 -9.50 -13.40 21.32
C ILE A 9 -8.22 -13.55 20.50
N GLU A 10 -7.67 -14.77 20.42
CA GLU A 10 -6.43 -15.02 19.67
C GLU A 10 -6.61 -14.82 18.15
N GLN A 11 -7.80 -15.14 17.61
CA GLN A 11 -8.16 -14.85 16.23
C GLN A 11 -8.34 -13.35 15.98
N GLU A 12 -8.96 -12.63 16.91
CA GLU A 12 -9.16 -11.18 16.82
C GLU A 12 -7.82 -10.42 16.89
N ASP A 13 -6.93 -10.82 17.81
CA ASP A 13 -5.58 -10.25 17.93
C ASP A 13 -4.74 -10.54 16.68
N SER A 14 -4.77 -11.76 16.16
CA SER A 14 -4.07 -12.12 14.91
C SER A 14 -4.61 -11.36 13.70
N SER A 15 -5.93 -11.16 13.63
CA SER A 15 -6.61 -10.37 12.60
C SER A 15 -6.23 -8.88 12.69
N SER A 16 -6.20 -8.33 13.90
CA SER A 16 -5.78 -6.95 14.18
C SER A 16 -4.34 -6.70 13.76
N ILE A 17 -3.41 -7.59 14.15
CA ILE A 17 -1.99 -7.53 13.78
C ILE A 17 -1.82 -7.56 12.26
N MET A 18 -2.53 -8.44 11.57
CA MET A 18 -2.47 -8.54 10.11
C MET A 18 -3.00 -7.27 9.43
N VAL A 19 -4.09 -6.70 9.92
CA VAL A 19 -4.67 -5.46 9.39
C VAL A 19 -3.72 -4.29 9.58
N GLU A 20 -3.08 -4.16 10.74
CA GLU A 20 -2.06 -3.14 11.00
C GLU A 20 -0.83 -3.30 10.09
N ALA A 21 -0.36 -4.53 9.91
CA ALA A 21 0.75 -4.83 9.00
C ALA A 21 0.43 -4.41 7.55
N ARG A 22 -0.79 -4.71 7.07
CA ARG A 22 -1.25 -4.30 5.74
C ARG A 22 -1.39 -2.79 5.61
N GLN A 23 -1.94 -2.09 6.62
CA GLN A 23 -2.00 -0.63 6.62
C GLN A 23 -0.60 0.00 6.54
N LYS A 24 0.36 -0.55 7.29
CA LYS A 24 1.76 -0.14 7.24
C LYS A 24 2.36 -0.35 5.85
N ALA A 25 2.12 -1.51 5.23
CA ALA A 25 2.58 -1.82 3.88
C ALA A 25 2.02 -0.82 2.84
N VAL A 26 0.72 -0.52 2.90
CA VAL A 26 0.09 0.50 2.04
C VAL A 26 0.73 1.87 2.25
N LYS A 27 0.94 2.30 3.50
CA LYS A 27 1.57 3.59 3.80
C LYS A 27 2.99 3.69 3.25
N GLN A 28 3.76 2.60 3.32
CA GLN A 28 5.10 2.52 2.73
C GLN A 28 5.06 2.58 1.20
N ALA A 29 4.13 1.87 0.57
CA ALA A 29 3.95 1.89 -0.88
C ALA A 29 3.55 3.28 -1.40
N LEU A 30 2.63 3.97 -0.71
CA LEU A 30 2.27 5.35 -1.02
C LEU A 30 3.47 6.30 -0.90
N GLN A 31 4.32 6.11 0.11
CA GLN A 31 5.54 6.89 0.28
C GLN A 31 6.55 6.63 -0.85
N ARG A 32 6.76 5.36 -1.23
CA ARG A 32 7.58 5.01 -2.41
C ARG A 32 7.04 5.64 -3.69
N TYR A 33 5.72 5.68 -3.85
CA TYR A 33 5.08 6.28 -5.03
C TYR A 33 5.41 7.77 -5.09
N ARG A 34 5.19 8.47 -3.98
CA ARG A 34 5.49 9.90 -3.85
C ARG A 34 6.96 10.23 -4.10
N ASP A 35 7.86 9.40 -3.60
CA ASP A 35 9.30 9.60 -3.73
C ASP A 35 9.83 9.18 -5.13
N GLY A 36 8.95 8.71 -6.02
CA GLY A 36 9.32 8.23 -7.35
C GLY A 36 10.02 6.87 -7.38
N LYS A 37 10.07 6.17 -6.24
CA LYS A 37 10.79 4.91 -6.03
C LYS A 37 9.95 3.66 -6.31
N SER A 38 8.65 3.79 -6.52
CA SER A 38 7.79 2.65 -6.83
C SER A 38 8.10 2.01 -8.18
N SER A 39 8.05 0.68 -8.21
CA SER A 39 8.09 -0.10 -9.45
C SER A 39 6.89 0.23 -10.35
N PRO A 40 6.98 -0.03 -11.68
CA PRO A 40 5.85 0.14 -12.58
C PRO A 40 4.61 -0.66 -12.16
N GLU A 41 4.79 -1.87 -11.63
CA GLU A 41 3.73 -2.74 -11.13
C GLU A 41 3.05 -2.13 -9.89
N GLU A 42 3.85 -1.69 -8.90
CA GLU A 42 3.34 -1.04 -7.69
C GLU A 42 2.57 0.25 -8.05
N LYS A 43 3.10 1.06 -8.99
CA LYS A 43 2.41 2.24 -9.50
C LYS A 43 1.07 1.90 -10.14
N ALA A 44 1.03 0.87 -10.99
CA ALA A 44 -0.20 0.45 -11.66
C ALA A 44 -1.28 0.02 -10.66
N VAL A 45 -0.92 -0.79 -9.68
CA VAL A 45 -1.83 -1.25 -8.62
C VAL A 45 -2.33 -0.08 -7.78
N LEU A 46 -1.45 0.84 -7.36
CA LEU A 46 -1.84 2.01 -6.57
C LEU A 46 -2.76 2.97 -7.36
N ILE A 47 -2.49 3.19 -8.64
CA ILE A 47 -3.36 3.99 -9.52
C ILE A 47 -4.72 3.32 -9.68
N GLN A 48 -4.76 2.00 -9.85
CA GLN A 48 -6.01 1.25 -9.95
C GLN A 48 -6.80 1.32 -8.64
N ALA A 49 -6.14 1.16 -7.49
CA ALA A 49 -6.76 1.31 -6.18
C ALA A 49 -7.38 2.70 -5.99
N MET A 50 -6.67 3.75 -6.41
CA MET A 50 -7.18 5.13 -6.36
C MET A 50 -8.36 5.35 -7.31
N LYS A 51 -8.40 4.71 -8.49
CA LYS A 51 -9.56 4.74 -9.38
C LYS A 51 -10.78 4.11 -8.72
N ILE A 52 -10.62 2.93 -8.12
CA ILE A 52 -11.70 2.27 -7.38
C ILE A 52 -12.15 3.15 -6.20
N TYR A 53 -11.21 3.74 -5.47
CA TYR A 53 -11.52 4.62 -4.36
C TYR A 53 -12.35 5.81 -4.83
N ARG A 54 -12.00 6.44 -5.96
CA ARG A 54 -12.77 7.55 -6.53
C ARG A 54 -14.25 7.19 -6.76
N GLU A 55 -14.53 6.01 -7.30
CA GLU A 55 -15.90 5.57 -7.62
C GLU A 55 -16.75 5.34 -6.36
N ILE A 56 -16.13 4.87 -5.27
CA ILE A 56 -16.83 4.59 -4.01
C ILE A 56 -16.83 5.79 -3.04
N ALA A 57 -15.97 6.78 -3.26
CA ALA A 57 -15.81 7.94 -2.38
C ALA A 57 -17.00 8.89 -2.48
N LYS A 58 -17.85 8.88 -1.44
CA LYS A 58 -18.98 9.81 -1.28
C LYS A 58 -18.87 10.59 0.03
N GLY A 59 -19.39 11.82 0.05
CA GLY A 59 -19.42 12.67 1.24
C GLY A 59 -18.02 12.94 1.80
N GLU A 60 -17.80 12.62 3.07
CA GLU A 60 -16.53 12.86 3.75
C GLU A 60 -15.35 12.13 3.08
N LYS A 61 -15.59 10.97 2.46
CA LYS A 61 -14.54 10.22 1.75
C LYS A 61 -14.02 10.94 0.50
N THR A 62 -14.81 11.82 -0.09
CA THR A 62 -14.38 12.61 -1.25
C THR A 62 -13.26 13.58 -0.87
N ARG A 63 -13.30 14.17 0.33
CA ARG A 63 -12.19 15.01 0.83
C ARG A 63 -10.93 14.18 1.02
N VAL A 64 -11.06 13.04 1.70
CA VAL A 64 -9.93 12.12 1.97
C VAL A 64 -9.26 11.67 0.67
N TYR A 65 -10.05 11.29 -0.34
CA TYR A 65 -9.54 10.95 -1.67
C TYR A 65 -8.72 12.09 -2.29
N ASN A 66 -9.25 13.32 -2.26
CA ASN A 66 -8.57 14.49 -2.83
C ASN A 66 -7.29 14.86 -2.06
N GLU A 67 -7.28 14.68 -0.75
CA GLU A 67 -6.09 14.87 0.09
C GLU A 67 -4.99 13.86 -0.26
N LEU A 68 -5.34 12.56 -0.38
CA LEU A 68 -4.39 11.54 -0.83
C LEU A 68 -3.84 11.84 -2.22
N LEU A 69 -4.71 12.27 -3.14
CA LEU A 69 -4.30 12.63 -4.50
C LEU A 69 -3.26 13.77 -4.48
N CYS A 70 -3.51 14.84 -3.71
CA CYS A 70 -2.59 15.96 -3.60
C CYS A 70 -1.29 15.60 -2.87
N PHE A 71 -1.37 14.72 -1.87
CA PHE A 71 -0.25 14.43 -0.98
C PHE A 71 0.70 13.35 -1.51
N TYR A 72 0.19 12.39 -2.29
CA TYR A 72 0.98 11.26 -2.80
C TYR A 72 1.04 11.19 -4.33
N PHE A 73 -0.04 11.54 -5.05
CA PHE A 73 -0.19 11.17 -6.48
C PHE A 73 -0.02 12.32 -7.48
N ALA A 74 -0.05 13.58 -7.03
CA ALA A 74 0.15 14.73 -7.91
C ALA A 74 1.56 14.72 -8.51
N GLU A 75 1.72 15.26 -9.73
CA GLU A 75 3.05 15.41 -10.36
C GLU A 75 4.03 16.17 -9.47
N ASN A 76 3.51 17.15 -8.71
CA ASN A 76 4.24 17.85 -7.66
C ASN A 76 3.49 17.67 -6.32
N PRO A 77 3.78 16.58 -5.57
CA PRO A 77 3.10 16.28 -4.32
C PRO A 77 3.27 17.42 -3.30
N LEU A 78 2.17 17.81 -2.66
CA LEU A 78 2.20 18.85 -1.64
C LEU A 78 2.76 18.30 -0.33
N ASP A 79 3.49 19.13 0.41
CA ASP A 79 3.84 18.83 1.79
C ASP A 79 2.60 18.92 2.72
N SER A 80 2.77 18.52 3.98
CA SER A 80 1.66 18.49 4.94
C SER A 80 1.09 19.87 5.26
N TYR A 81 1.89 20.94 5.19
CA TYR A 81 1.43 22.30 5.43
C TYR A 81 0.60 22.81 4.25
N LYS A 82 1.12 22.66 3.03
CA LYS A 82 0.44 23.10 1.80
C LYS A 82 -0.83 22.32 1.55
N THR A 83 -0.83 21.02 1.82
CA THR A 83 -2.04 20.19 1.69
C THR A 83 -3.09 20.64 2.70
N ALA A 84 -2.73 20.76 3.98
CA ALA A 84 -3.67 21.18 5.01
C ALA A 84 -4.27 22.57 4.73
N ALA A 85 -3.44 23.52 4.27
CA ALA A 85 -3.89 24.84 3.87
C ALA A 85 -4.86 24.79 2.68
N ARG A 86 -4.59 23.96 1.67
CA ARG A 86 -5.44 23.80 0.48
C ARG A 86 -6.86 23.33 0.83
N PHE A 87 -7.00 22.48 1.85
CA PHE A 87 -8.29 21.97 2.30
C PHE A 87 -8.88 22.74 3.49
N ASN A 88 -8.25 23.84 3.91
CA ASN A 88 -8.65 24.65 5.07
C ASN A 88 -8.82 23.81 6.36
N ILE A 89 -7.87 22.91 6.61
CA ILE A 89 -7.84 22.06 7.81
C ILE A 89 -6.50 22.22 8.54
N ASN A 90 -6.46 21.79 9.80
CA ASN A 90 -5.18 21.67 10.51
C ASN A 90 -4.46 20.35 10.14
N ARG A 91 -3.14 20.32 10.35
CA ARG A 91 -2.32 19.14 10.03
C ARG A 91 -2.75 17.87 10.76
N ARG A 92 -3.23 17.99 12.00
CA ARG A 92 -3.73 16.84 12.78
C ARG A 92 -4.92 16.19 12.08
N THR A 93 -5.79 16.99 11.48
CA THR A 93 -6.94 16.52 10.71
C THR A 93 -6.48 15.88 9.41
N LEU A 94 -5.54 16.51 8.70
CA LEU A 94 -4.95 15.93 7.49
C LEU A 94 -4.35 14.53 7.76
N PHE A 95 -3.55 14.36 8.81
CA PHE A 95 -2.97 13.05 9.11
C PHE A 95 -4.03 12.01 9.50
N LYS A 96 -5.10 12.40 10.21
CA LYS A 96 -6.23 11.51 10.48
C LYS A 96 -6.95 11.08 9.21
N ASP A 97 -7.13 12.01 8.27
CA ASP A 97 -7.78 11.74 7.00
C ASP A 97 -6.87 10.88 6.10
N ILE A 98 -5.55 11.11 6.10
CA ILE A 98 -4.58 10.21 5.46
C ILE A 98 -4.67 8.80 6.06
N ASP A 99 -4.69 8.65 7.40
CA ASP A 99 -4.78 7.33 8.03
C ASP A 99 -6.12 6.64 7.70
N ARG A 100 -7.23 7.39 7.60
CA ARG A 100 -8.51 6.85 7.09
C ARG A 100 -8.41 6.41 5.64
N GLY A 101 -7.77 7.22 4.80
CA GLY A 101 -7.54 6.91 3.40
C GLY A 101 -6.67 5.65 3.21
N VAL A 102 -5.65 5.48 4.05
CA VAL A 102 -4.83 4.25 4.09
C VAL A 102 -5.71 3.04 4.44
N ARG A 103 -6.59 3.15 5.44
CA ARG A 103 -7.52 2.06 5.79
C ARG A 103 -8.46 1.69 4.64
N ASP A 104 -9.06 2.69 4.00
CA ASP A 104 -9.94 2.48 2.84
C ASP A 104 -9.17 1.81 1.69
N LEU A 105 -7.94 2.25 1.40
CA LEU A 105 -7.07 1.60 0.41
C LEU A 105 -6.66 0.18 0.81
N THR A 106 -6.40 -0.08 2.09
CA THR A 106 -6.12 -1.44 2.59
C THR A 106 -7.28 -2.39 2.30
N VAL A 107 -8.53 -1.92 2.45
CA VAL A 107 -9.72 -2.72 2.10
C VAL A 107 -9.81 -2.95 0.58
N ILE A 108 -9.52 -1.93 -0.24
CA ILE A 108 -9.52 -2.07 -1.71
C ILE A 108 -8.43 -3.04 -2.18
N LEU A 109 -7.27 -3.05 -1.53
CA LEU A 109 -6.12 -3.86 -1.93
C LEU A 109 -6.20 -5.29 -1.40
N TYR A 110 -6.62 -5.49 -0.16
CA TYR A 110 -6.52 -6.78 0.53
C TYR A 110 -7.86 -7.31 1.09
N GLY A 111 -8.95 -6.59 0.84
CA GLY A 111 -10.31 -7.05 1.16
C GLY A 111 -10.78 -8.15 0.21
N ILE A 112 -12.04 -8.57 0.38
CA ILE A 112 -12.65 -9.59 -0.48
C ILE A 112 -12.72 -9.08 -1.92
N GLY A 113 -12.05 -9.77 -2.84
CA GLY A 113 -11.92 -9.34 -4.25
C GLY A 113 -10.96 -8.17 -4.45
N GLY A 114 -10.06 -7.91 -3.50
CA GLY A 114 -9.04 -6.88 -3.62
C GLY A 114 -8.03 -7.17 -4.73
N ILE A 115 -7.36 -6.12 -5.20
CA ILE A 115 -6.43 -6.19 -6.34
C ILE A 115 -4.96 -6.50 -5.95
N GLU A 116 -4.75 -6.90 -4.70
CA GLU A 116 -3.51 -7.39 -4.08
C GLU A 116 -2.25 -6.57 -4.39
N LEU A 117 -1.88 -5.73 -3.43
CA LEU A 117 -0.58 -5.08 -3.43
C LEU A 117 0.48 -6.08 -2.93
N LEU A 118 1.16 -6.75 -3.86
CA LEU A 118 2.22 -7.69 -3.54
C LEU A 118 3.43 -6.95 -2.94
N PRO A 119 4.08 -7.50 -1.90
CA PRO A 119 5.40 -7.05 -1.47
C PRO A 119 6.38 -7.09 -2.65
N GLU A 120 7.37 -6.18 -2.69
CA GLU A 120 8.40 -6.20 -3.74
C GLU A 120 9.09 -7.56 -3.84
N GLU A 121 9.28 -8.25 -2.71
CA GLU A 121 9.91 -9.58 -2.61
C GLU A 121 9.08 -10.71 -3.26
N GLU A 122 7.79 -10.49 -3.45
CA GLU A 122 6.85 -11.41 -4.10
C GLU A 122 6.42 -10.91 -5.48
N SER A 123 6.94 -9.75 -5.92
CA SER A 123 6.69 -9.24 -7.25
C SER A 123 7.28 -10.18 -8.30
N PRO A 124 6.56 -10.49 -9.39
CA PRO A 124 7.09 -11.27 -10.51
C PRO A 124 8.41 -10.75 -11.05
N ALA A 125 8.61 -9.42 -11.01
CA ALA A 125 9.86 -8.78 -11.44
C ALA A 125 11.04 -9.13 -10.52
N PHE A 126 10.83 -9.11 -9.20
CA PHE A 126 11.85 -9.48 -8.21
C PHE A 126 12.16 -10.97 -8.27
N ILE A 127 11.13 -11.82 -8.34
CA ILE A 127 11.29 -13.27 -8.49
C ILE A 127 12.10 -13.59 -9.75
N LYS A 128 11.78 -12.95 -10.87
CA LYS A 128 12.52 -13.10 -12.13
C LYS A 128 13.97 -12.65 -11.99
N ALA A 129 14.22 -11.51 -11.35
CA ALA A 129 15.58 -11.01 -11.12
C ALA A 129 16.40 -11.97 -10.24
N LYS A 130 15.81 -12.49 -9.15
CA LYS A 130 16.46 -13.46 -8.26
C LYS A 130 16.71 -14.80 -8.94
N LEU A 131 15.78 -15.28 -9.76
CA LEU A 131 15.97 -16.47 -10.59
C LEU A 131 17.10 -16.28 -11.61
N GLN A 132 17.15 -15.13 -12.29
CA GLN A 132 18.24 -14.81 -13.22
C GLN A 132 19.59 -14.72 -12.52
N GLU A 133 19.65 -14.12 -11.34
CA GLU A 133 20.87 -14.04 -10.51
C GLU A 133 21.35 -15.44 -10.10
N ALA A 134 20.44 -16.31 -9.65
CA ALA A 134 20.75 -17.69 -9.26
C ALA A 134 21.20 -18.57 -10.43
N ILE A 135 20.55 -18.44 -11.60
CA ILE A 135 20.94 -19.16 -12.82
C ILE A 135 22.33 -18.70 -13.28
N THR A 136 22.55 -17.38 -13.32
CA THR A 136 23.85 -16.81 -13.72
C THR A 136 24.95 -17.32 -12.79
N LYS A 137 24.76 -17.25 -11.47
CA LYS A 137 25.73 -17.73 -10.49
C LYS A 137 26.09 -19.21 -10.67
N LYS A 138 25.09 -20.07 -10.87
CA LYS A 138 25.33 -21.51 -11.15
C LYS A 138 26.12 -21.73 -12.45
N LEU A 139 25.80 -20.98 -13.51
CA LEU A 139 26.54 -21.08 -14.77
C LEU A 139 27.99 -20.62 -14.61
N THR A 140 28.27 -19.55 -13.87
CA THR A 140 29.64 -19.10 -13.62
C THR A 140 30.44 -20.07 -12.74
N GLU A 141 29.80 -20.72 -11.77
CA GLU A 141 30.44 -21.73 -10.91
C GLU A 141 30.77 -23.04 -11.67
N GLU A 142 29.89 -23.47 -12.57
CA GLU A 142 30.09 -24.69 -13.39
C GLU A 142 31.08 -24.47 -14.55
N PHE A 143 31.08 -23.29 -15.17
CA PHE A 143 31.97 -22.98 -16.31
C PHE A 143 33.27 -22.25 -15.92
N GLY A 144 33.39 -21.74 -14.68
CA GLY A 144 34.59 -21.09 -14.15
C GLY A 144 35.60 -22.03 -13.48
N ARG A 145 35.28 -23.31 -13.31
CA ARG A 145 36.23 -24.37 -12.94
C ARG A 145 36.87 -24.97 -14.21
N ARG A 146 37.78 -24.23 -14.83
CA ARG A 146 38.76 -24.78 -15.78
C ARG A 146 40.10 -24.09 -15.58
#